data_AF-A0A8W8L5L5-F1
#
_entry.id   AF-A0A8W8L5L5-F1
#
_cell.length_a   1.000
_cell.length_b   1.000
_cell.length_c   1.000
_cell.angle_alpha   90.00
_cell.angle_beta   90.00
_cell.angle_gamma   90.00
#
_symmetry.space_group_name_H-M   'P 1'
#
loop_
_entity.id
_entity.type
_entity.pdbx_description
1 polymer ?
#
loop_
_entity_poly.entity_id
_entity_poly.type
_entity_poly.pdbx_seq_one_letter_code
_entity_poly.pdbx_strand_id
1 'polypeptide(L)'
;MPPKTANKNPAKSANTKSKPSGAESQPTKTDDYLTNLFKDQIKQAEKEINNLEKQLEKKDFQLNGFAAEIERLKKELTKQQGTTTGNSTKAENYEEQLENERKKCKDEIEKSKENHEKEIKRTKDEIEILKKNYENQIKRLTTDTEKSRNQSTENSEVERLKEQLEKERKKSKDEIERLKKDHENEIKRTKDEIEKLRKEHENGIKRLNIDNEKSLNQSRESSEIEKLNEQLESERRKTTVEFDKLKKGHEEEIKRLTAESEKLRKESKDAHQEIEEEKRKTENLQKENKELLEDFEKRKEQSKNNKQIKNLPSGDIASLRQENETLKNRLSQLAGAKLTEGNPNIADLSDKNRPTNLAEHFSELYDNEWTDALEELTDSESKSEEEGIKILFDIVKDAYAFSSKQATFFYDSVSKGMEGFGLENPNKWPHGLSKQVKDHRKSISVLVAGTLGQAFLKNQKQKYGKATAKYAEACAALCLYMCVQDPAVYIDSDVPKGKFDKDKYRAYTKSGEEYAFLVWPPLFLHKEGPMLGKGIAQGSK
;
A
#
# COMPACT_ATOMS: atom_id res chain seq x y z
N MET A 1 -8.85 -13.19 70.33
CA MET A 1 -8.48 -14.37 69.52
C MET A 1 -9.75 -14.94 68.87
N PRO A 2 -9.66 -15.50 67.66
CA PRO A 2 -10.57 -15.21 66.53
C PRO A 2 -11.63 -16.36 66.31
N PRO A 3 -12.30 -16.51 65.14
CA PRO A 3 -13.74 -16.22 64.89
C PRO A 3 -14.59 -17.45 64.44
N LYS A 4 -15.94 -17.40 64.32
CA LYS A 4 -16.79 -17.03 63.13
C LYS A 4 -16.27 -17.65 61.80
N THR A 5 -17.03 -18.17 60.82
CA THR A 5 -18.43 -18.05 60.35
C THR A 5 -18.57 -18.83 59.02
N ALA A 6 -19.78 -19.33 58.72
CA ALA A 6 -20.54 -19.22 57.45
C ALA A 6 -19.91 -19.76 56.11
N ASN A 7 -20.61 -20.14 55.04
CA ASN A 7 -22.02 -19.99 54.62
C ASN A 7 -22.27 -20.84 53.35
N LYS A 8 -23.52 -21.31 53.18
CA LYS A 8 -24.36 -21.39 51.95
C LYS A 8 -23.93 -22.19 50.68
N ASN A 9 -24.66 -23.31 50.47
CA ASN A 9 -25.65 -23.68 49.39
C ASN A 9 -25.32 -23.50 47.88
N PRO A 10 -26.07 -24.13 46.92
CA PRO A 10 -27.17 -25.14 46.99
C PRO A 10 -27.10 -26.33 45.96
N ALA A 11 -27.63 -27.55 46.24
CA ALA A 11 -28.89 -28.23 45.79
C ALA A 11 -29.23 -28.23 44.25
N LYS A 12 -29.21 -29.37 43.51
CA LYS A 12 -30.12 -30.57 43.41
C LYS A 12 -31.53 -30.26 42.86
N SER A 13 -31.88 -30.60 41.61
CA SER A 13 -32.32 -31.87 40.99
C SER A 13 -33.81 -32.26 41.15
N ALA A 14 -34.51 -32.22 40.01
CA ALA A 14 -35.44 -33.22 39.46
C ALA A 14 -36.75 -33.66 40.19
N ASN A 15 -37.84 -33.48 39.43
CA ASN A 15 -38.90 -34.45 39.06
C ASN A 15 -40.23 -34.61 39.85
N THR A 16 -41.30 -34.27 39.11
CA THR A 16 -42.58 -35.00 38.84
C THR A 16 -43.73 -35.15 39.85
N LYS A 17 -44.87 -34.56 39.40
CA LYS A 17 -46.29 -35.04 39.32
C LYS A 17 -47.03 -35.50 40.59
N SER A 18 -48.16 -34.82 40.89
CA SER A 18 -49.56 -35.29 40.65
C SER A 18 -50.63 -34.38 41.30
N LYS A 19 -51.73 -34.10 40.58
CA LYS A 19 -53.02 -33.47 40.99
C LYS A 19 -53.78 -34.35 42.05
N PRO A 20 -54.88 -33.93 42.75
CA PRO A 20 -55.97 -33.06 42.27
C PRO A 20 -56.66 -32.10 43.29
N SER A 21 -57.60 -31.33 42.71
CA SER A 21 -58.62 -30.38 43.19
C SER A 21 -59.21 -30.47 44.62
N GLY A 22 -59.32 -29.29 45.25
CA GLY A 22 -60.36 -28.92 46.22
C GLY A 22 -60.91 -27.54 45.86
N ALA A 23 -62.24 -27.42 45.82
CA ALA A 23 -62.96 -26.20 45.48
C ALA A 23 -63.21 -25.35 46.74
N GLU A 24 -62.76 -24.10 46.73
CA GLU A 24 -63.21 -23.06 47.66
C GLU A 24 -63.73 -21.87 46.84
N SER A 25 -65.05 -21.68 46.87
CA SER A 25 -65.71 -20.49 46.36
C SER A 25 -65.56 -19.36 47.37
N GLN A 26 -64.99 -18.25 46.92
CA GLN A 26 -64.83 -17.02 47.71
C GLN A 26 -66.18 -16.38 48.09
N PRO A 27 -66.30 -15.77 49.28
CA PRO A 27 -67.48 -15.01 49.69
C PRO A 27 -67.52 -13.65 48.98
N THR A 28 -68.70 -13.25 48.54
CA THR A 28 -68.96 -11.92 47.96
C THR A 28 -69.03 -10.88 49.09
N LYS A 29 -68.16 -9.87 49.03
CA LYS A 29 -67.84 -8.86 50.06
C LYS A 29 -69.02 -8.07 50.69
N THR A 30 -70.24 -8.20 50.19
CA THR A 30 -71.40 -7.43 50.64
C THR A 30 -72.22 -8.13 51.74
N ASP A 31 -72.27 -9.46 51.76
CA ASP A 31 -73.00 -10.23 52.79
C ASP A 31 -72.24 -10.29 54.13
N ASP A 32 -70.91 -10.20 54.08
CA ASP A 32 -70.04 -10.17 55.26
C ASP A 32 -70.14 -8.84 56.03
N TYR A 33 -70.47 -7.73 55.36
CA TYR A 33 -70.48 -6.40 55.98
C TYR A 33 -71.71 -6.18 56.87
N LEU A 34 -72.91 -6.55 56.39
CA LEU A 34 -74.15 -6.47 57.16
C LEU A 34 -74.15 -7.46 58.33
N THR A 35 -73.66 -8.67 58.11
CA THR A 35 -73.58 -9.71 59.15
C THR A 35 -72.62 -9.31 60.27
N ASN A 36 -71.48 -8.68 59.95
CA ASN A 36 -70.55 -8.18 60.96
C ASN A 36 -71.08 -6.94 61.70
N LEU A 37 -71.78 -6.03 61.02
CA LEU A 37 -72.39 -4.86 61.67
C LEU A 37 -73.46 -5.25 62.70
N PHE A 38 -74.32 -6.22 62.38
CA PHE A 38 -75.33 -6.71 63.33
C PHE A 38 -74.72 -7.51 64.48
N LYS A 39 -73.66 -8.30 64.22
CA LYS A 39 -72.93 -9.01 65.29
C LYS A 39 -72.24 -8.04 66.25
N ASP A 40 -71.69 -6.94 65.75
CA ASP A 40 -71.04 -5.94 66.59
C ASP A 40 -72.06 -5.14 67.43
N GLN A 41 -73.23 -4.81 66.87
CA GLN A 41 -74.31 -4.18 67.65
C GLN A 41 -74.88 -5.09 68.74
N ILE A 42 -75.05 -6.39 68.46
CA ILE A 42 -75.50 -7.37 69.46
C ILE A 42 -74.45 -7.53 70.57
N LYS A 43 -73.16 -7.64 70.23
CA LYS A 43 -72.06 -7.67 71.22
C LYS A 43 -71.99 -6.42 72.08
N GLN A 44 -72.34 -5.26 71.53
CA GLN A 44 -72.34 -4.01 72.26
C GLN A 44 -73.50 -3.95 73.26
N ALA A 45 -74.69 -4.38 72.87
CA ALA A 45 -75.86 -4.49 73.75
C ALA A 45 -75.65 -5.53 74.88
N GLU A 46 -75.03 -6.67 74.58
CA GLU A 46 -74.67 -7.69 75.59
C GLU A 46 -73.66 -7.17 76.62
N LYS A 47 -72.71 -6.32 76.20
CA LYS A 47 -71.77 -5.66 77.12
C LYS A 47 -72.45 -4.65 78.04
N GLU A 48 -73.45 -3.92 77.55
CA GLU A 48 -74.21 -2.97 78.36
C GLU A 48 -75.12 -3.67 79.37
N ILE A 49 -75.79 -4.76 78.99
CA ILE A 49 -76.59 -5.58 79.92
C ILE A 49 -75.71 -6.12 81.06
N ASN A 50 -74.55 -6.69 80.73
CA ASN A 50 -73.62 -7.25 81.73
C ASN A 50 -73.03 -6.16 82.66
N ASN A 51 -72.89 -4.92 82.17
CA ASN A 51 -72.46 -3.79 82.99
C ASN A 51 -73.57 -3.29 83.94
N LEU A 52 -74.83 -3.30 83.49
CA LEU A 52 -75.98 -2.93 84.31
C LEU A 52 -76.26 -3.99 85.39
N GLU A 53 -76.15 -5.28 85.07
CA GLU A 53 -76.26 -6.38 86.05
C GLU A 53 -75.22 -6.24 87.17
N LYS A 54 -73.96 -5.92 86.83
CA LYS A 54 -72.92 -5.64 87.84
C LYS A 54 -73.20 -4.41 88.69
N GLN A 55 -73.88 -3.39 88.15
CA GLN A 55 -74.27 -2.22 88.94
C GLN A 55 -75.41 -2.54 89.91
N LEU A 56 -76.35 -3.39 89.49
CA LEU A 56 -77.46 -3.84 90.32
C LEU A 56 -76.96 -4.70 91.50
N GLU A 57 -76.03 -5.63 91.23
CA GLU A 57 -75.38 -6.46 92.26
C GLU A 57 -74.60 -5.60 93.28
N LYS A 58 -73.99 -4.50 92.82
CA LYS A 58 -73.30 -3.54 93.69
C LYS A 58 -74.27 -2.72 94.55
N LYS A 59 -75.48 -2.44 94.05
CA LYS A 59 -76.54 -1.75 94.81
C LYS A 59 -77.18 -2.66 95.85
N ASP A 60 -77.36 -3.93 95.54
CA ASP A 60 -77.83 -4.93 96.52
C ASP A 60 -76.82 -5.14 97.66
N PHE A 61 -75.51 -5.12 97.35
CA PHE A 61 -74.47 -5.16 98.39
C PHE A 61 -74.52 -3.91 99.31
N GLN A 62 -74.78 -2.72 98.76
CA GLN A 62 -74.93 -1.49 99.54
C GLN A 62 -76.20 -1.50 100.41
N LEU A 63 -77.31 -2.01 99.88
CA LEU A 63 -78.59 -2.14 100.60
C LEU A 63 -78.46 -3.09 101.80
N ASN A 64 -77.78 -4.23 101.61
CA ASN A 64 -77.47 -5.15 102.70
C ASN A 64 -76.53 -4.53 103.75
N GLY A 65 -75.60 -3.67 103.33
CA GLY A 65 -74.75 -2.89 104.25
C GLY A 65 -75.54 -1.89 105.10
N PHE A 66 -76.49 -1.16 104.50
CA PHE A 66 -77.35 -0.23 105.24
C PHE A 66 -78.31 -0.94 106.20
N ALA A 67 -78.84 -2.10 105.81
CA ALA A 67 -79.65 -2.92 106.71
C ALA A 67 -78.86 -3.37 107.95
N ALA A 68 -77.58 -3.73 107.78
CA ALA A 68 -76.69 -4.09 108.88
C ALA A 68 -76.33 -2.88 109.79
N GLU A 69 -76.16 -1.69 109.22
CA GLU A 69 -75.85 -0.46 109.99
C GLU A 69 -77.05 0.00 110.84
N ILE A 70 -78.28 -0.16 110.32
CA ILE A 70 -79.52 0.11 111.07
C ILE A 70 -79.68 -0.87 112.25
N GLU A 71 -79.35 -2.15 112.05
CA GLU A 71 -79.32 -3.17 113.11
C GLU A 71 -78.28 -2.83 114.19
N ARG A 72 -77.10 -2.34 113.78
CA ARG A 72 -76.03 -1.90 114.69
C ARG A 72 -76.43 -0.68 115.51
N LEU A 73 -77.03 0.35 114.90
CA LEU A 73 -77.48 1.56 115.61
C LEU A 73 -78.64 1.26 116.58
N LYS A 74 -79.54 0.34 116.25
CA LYS A 74 -80.56 -0.17 117.19
C LYS A 74 -79.94 -0.87 118.40
N LYS A 75 -78.83 -1.60 118.22
CA LYS A 75 -78.04 -2.20 119.31
C LYS A 75 -77.25 -1.16 120.14
N GLU A 76 -76.84 -0.04 119.54
CA GLU A 76 -76.18 1.07 120.23
C GLU A 76 -77.17 1.88 121.09
N LEU A 77 -78.40 2.09 120.59
CA LEU A 77 -79.48 2.79 121.30
C LEU A 77 -79.95 2.00 122.54
N THR A 78 -79.92 0.66 122.46
CA THR A 78 -80.23 -0.23 123.60
C THR A 78 -79.09 -0.33 124.62
N LYS A 79 -77.86 0.08 124.29
CA LYS A 79 -76.72 0.13 125.22
C LYS A 79 -76.62 1.44 126.02
N GLN A 80 -77.21 2.54 125.57
CA GLN A 80 -77.14 3.85 126.26
C GLN A 80 -78.31 4.12 127.23
N GLN A 81 -79.25 3.18 127.40
CA GLN A 81 -80.39 3.32 128.33
C GLN A 81 -80.14 2.83 129.77
N GLY A 82 -78.90 2.52 130.17
CA GLY A 82 -78.59 2.09 131.54
C GLY A 82 -77.47 2.91 132.19
N THR A 83 -77.86 3.86 133.05
CA THR A 83 -77.08 4.79 133.92
C THR A 83 -76.81 6.16 133.28
N THR A 84 -77.37 7.30 133.70
CA THR A 84 -77.67 7.77 135.06
C THR A 84 -79.02 8.51 135.19
N THR A 85 -79.60 8.31 136.37
CA THR A 85 -80.66 9.02 137.09
C THR A 85 -80.57 10.55 137.10
N GLY A 86 -81.72 11.22 136.89
CA GLY A 86 -81.96 12.63 137.24
C GLY A 86 -83.00 13.33 136.35
N ASN A 87 -84.22 13.48 136.88
CA ASN A 87 -85.32 14.41 136.52
C ASN A 87 -86.54 13.87 135.73
N SER A 88 -87.63 13.74 136.49
CA SER A 88 -89.03 14.03 136.17
C SER A 88 -89.67 13.41 134.90
N THR A 89 -90.22 12.19 135.09
CA THR A 89 -91.60 11.76 134.69
C THR A 89 -92.12 12.32 133.35
N LYS A 90 -91.91 11.73 132.15
CA LYS A 90 -91.84 10.34 131.65
C LYS A 90 -93.16 9.62 131.31
N ALA A 91 -94.30 10.29 131.31
CA ALA A 91 -95.57 9.69 130.82
C ALA A 91 -96.17 10.44 129.61
N GLU A 92 -96.09 11.77 129.58
CA GLU A 92 -96.74 12.60 128.53
C GLU A 92 -96.08 12.48 127.14
N ASN A 93 -94.84 12.02 127.07
CA ASN A 93 -94.09 11.89 125.81
C ASN A 93 -94.39 10.57 125.05
N TYR A 94 -95.01 9.58 125.70
CA TYR A 94 -95.27 8.28 125.06
C TYR A 94 -96.50 8.30 124.14
N GLU A 95 -97.47 9.16 124.41
CA GLU A 95 -98.74 9.20 123.66
C GLU A 95 -98.65 10.15 122.44
N GLU A 96 -97.96 11.29 122.60
CA GLU A 96 -97.65 12.22 121.51
C GLU A 96 -96.69 11.61 120.46
N GLN A 97 -95.84 10.65 120.85
CA GLN A 97 -95.02 9.87 119.92
C GLN A 97 -95.84 8.85 119.10
N LEU A 98 -96.86 8.19 119.69
CA LEU A 98 -97.67 7.18 118.99
C LEU A 98 -98.61 7.78 117.94
N GLU A 99 -99.16 8.97 118.19
CA GLU A 99 -100.02 9.71 117.25
C GLU A 99 -99.20 10.24 116.05
N ASN A 100 -97.98 10.74 116.30
CA ASN A 100 -97.07 11.20 115.25
C ASN A 100 -96.50 10.06 114.41
N GLU A 101 -96.17 8.91 115.01
CA GLU A 101 -95.73 7.70 114.30
C GLU A 101 -96.84 7.14 113.38
N ARG A 102 -98.12 7.14 113.82
CA ARG A 102 -99.26 6.72 112.98
C ARG A 102 -99.49 7.65 111.79
N LYS A 103 -99.32 8.96 111.98
CA LYS A 103 -99.49 9.96 110.91
C LYS A 103 -98.36 9.91 109.89
N LYS A 104 -97.11 9.75 110.34
CA LYS A 104 -95.95 9.57 109.46
C LYS A 104 -96.00 8.29 108.63
N CYS A 105 -96.41 7.17 109.24
CA CYS A 105 -96.51 5.88 108.56
C CYS A 105 -97.61 5.92 107.47
N LYS A 106 -98.71 6.65 107.70
CA LYS A 106 -99.77 6.85 106.72
C LYS A 106 -99.31 7.74 105.55
N ASP A 107 -98.61 8.83 105.84
CA ASP A 107 -98.07 9.74 104.81
C ASP A 107 -96.95 9.08 103.98
N GLU A 108 -96.13 8.21 104.58
CA GLU A 108 -95.06 7.48 103.87
C GLU A 108 -95.62 6.35 102.98
N ILE A 109 -96.69 5.66 103.39
CA ILE A 109 -97.36 4.65 102.55
C ILE A 109 -98.09 5.32 101.37
N GLU A 110 -98.75 6.45 101.59
CA GLU A 110 -99.43 7.23 100.55
C GLU A 110 -98.41 7.77 99.51
N LYS A 111 -97.29 8.36 99.95
CA LYS A 111 -96.21 8.80 99.07
C LYS A 111 -95.54 7.66 98.32
N SER A 112 -95.30 6.53 99.00
CA SER A 112 -94.68 5.36 98.38
C SER A 112 -95.58 4.78 97.29
N LYS A 113 -96.89 4.67 97.52
CA LYS A 113 -97.84 4.23 96.49
C LYS A 113 -97.91 5.20 95.32
N GLU A 114 -98.02 6.50 95.58
CA GLU A 114 -98.12 7.51 94.52
C GLU A 114 -96.87 7.56 93.63
N ASN A 115 -95.69 7.28 94.20
CA ASN A 115 -94.45 7.19 93.43
C ASN A 115 -94.37 5.90 92.60
N HIS A 116 -94.73 4.75 93.17
CA HIS A 116 -94.74 3.48 92.43
C HIS A 116 -95.78 3.50 91.29
N GLU A 117 -96.90 4.19 91.48
CA GLU A 117 -97.94 4.36 90.47
C GLU A 117 -97.50 5.31 89.34
N LYS A 118 -96.68 6.33 89.64
CA LYS A 118 -96.01 7.18 88.63
C LYS A 118 -94.91 6.43 87.87
N GLU A 119 -94.16 5.57 88.54
CA GLU A 119 -93.13 4.73 87.92
C GLU A 119 -93.75 3.70 86.98
N ILE A 120 -94.75 2.95 87.43
CA ILE A 120 -95.47 1.97 86.60
C ILE A 120 -96.10 2.63 85.36
N LYS A 121 -96.61 3.86 85.48
CA LYS A 121 -97.16 4.60 84.35
C LYS A 121 -96.09 5.01 83.34
N ARG A 122 -94.92 5.50 83.79
CA ARG A 122 -93.82 5.82 82.88
C ARG A 122 -93.22 4.60 82.20
N THR A 123 -93.06 3.49 82.92
CA THR A 123 -92.54 2.25 82.32
C THR A 123 -93.53 1.67 81.30
N LYS A 124 -94.84 1.83 81.51
CA LYS A 124 -95.85 1.50 80.50
C LYS A 124 -95.77 2.38 79.25
N ASP A 125 -95.63 3.69 79.42
CA ASP A 125 -95.52 4.64 78.30
C ASP A 125 -94.24 4.41 77.47
N GLU A 126 -93.11 4.09 78.12
CA GLU A 126 -91.85 3.79 77.43
C GLU A 126 -91.88 2.45 76.69
N ILE A 127 -92.48 1.42 77.27
CA ILE A 127 -92.68 0.12 76.60
C ILE A 127 -93.61 0.28 75.38
N GLU A 128 -94.63 1.15 75.47
CA GLU A 128 -95.55 1.40 74.36
C GLU A 128 -94.90 2.21 73.23
N ILE A 129 -94.04 3.18 73.55
CA ILE A 129 -93.23 3.90 72.56
C ILE A 129 -92.24 2.96 71.87
N LEU A 130 -91.51 2.14 72.64
CA LEU A 130 -90.54 1.19 72.09
C LEU A 130 -91.21 0.12 71.24
N LYS A 131 -92.35 -0.43 71.67
CA LYS A 131 -93.14 -1.38 70.86
C LYS A 131 -93.57 -0.74 69.55
N LYS A 132 -94.13 0.46 69.57
CA LYS A 132 -94.62 1.14 68.37
C LYS A 132 -93.48 1.49 67.40
N ASN A 133 -92.30 1.81 67.92
CA ASN A 133 -91.14 2.13 67.08
C ASN A 133 -90.53 0.89 66.43
N TYR A 134 -90.38 -0.21 67.18
CA TYR A 134 -89.95 -1.49 66.60
C TYR A 134 -91.00 -2.06 65.65
N GLU A 135 -92.30 -1.90 65.93
CA GLU A 135 -93.36 -2.24 64.99
C GLU A 135 -93.24 -1.45 63.69
N ASN A 136 -92.90 -0.17 63.75
CA ASN A 136 -92.72 0.66 62.56
C ASN A 136 -91.43 0.35 61.82
N GLN A 137 -90.34 0.03 62.51
CA GLN A 137 -89.07 -0.34 61.90
C GLN A 137 -89.15 -1.71 61.23
N ILE A 138 -89.80 -2.68 61.88
CA ILE A 138 -90.10 -3.99 61.28
C ILE A 138 -91.08 -3.80 60.12
N LYS A 139 -92.17 -3.03 60.25
CA LYS A 139 -93.07 -2.76 59.11
C LYS A 139 -92.35 -2.10 57.93
N ARG A 140 -91.42 -1.16 58.15
CA ARG A 140 -90.62 -0.55 57.08
C ARG A 140 -89.67 -1.56 56.44
N LEU A 141 -88.90 -2.30 57.23
CA LEU A 141 -87.97 -3.30 56.72
C LEU A 141 -88.71 -4.44 56.01
N THR A 142 -89.86 -4.88 56.52
CA THR A 142 -90.70 -5.89 55.87
C THR A 142 -91.35 -5.32 54.60
N THR A 143 -91.78 -4.05 54.57
CA THR A 143 -92.31 -3.41 53.35
C THR A 143 -91.23 -3.17 52.29
N ASP A 144 -90.00 -2.86 52.68
CA ASP A 144 -88.85 -2.70 51.79
C ASP A 144 -88.33 -4.06 51.28
N THR A 145 -88.44 -5.11 52.10
CA THR A 145 -88.13 -6.50 51.73
C THR A 145 -89.24 -7.13 50.87
N GLU A 146 -90.52 -6.80 51.11
CA GLU A 146 -91.66 -7.31 50.32
C GLU A 146 -91.95 -6.51 49.05
N LYS A 147 -91.59 -5.22 48.97
CA LYS A 147 -91.47 -4.54 47.67
C LYS A 147 -90.33 -5.11 46.83
N SER A 148 -89.30 -5.68 47.46
CA SER A 148 -88.27 -6.47 46.76
C SER A 148 -88.77 -7.87 46.33
N ARG A 149 -90.04 -8.22 46.61
CA ARG A 149 -90.76 -9.29 45.91
C ARG A 149 -91.36 -8.83 44.57
N ASN A 150 -91.32 -7.55 44.20
CA ASN A 150 -91.88 -7.13 42.91
C ASN A 150 -90.98 -7.55 41.74
N GLN A 151 -91.39 -8.67 41.13
CA GLN A 151 -91.03 -9.22 39.81
C GLN A 151 -89.82 -10.15 39.71
N SER A 152 -90.03 -11.44 40.05
CA SER A 152 -90.07 -12.59 39.12
C SER A 152 -89.41 -13.87 39.67
N THR A 153 -90.22 -14.94 39.74
CA THR A 153 -89.92 -16.37 39.52
C THR A 153 -88.62 -17.06 39.98
N GLU A 154 -87.88 -16.54 40.95
CA GLU A 154 -86.55 -17.05 41.27
C GLU A 154 -86.45 -18.45 41.89
N ASN A 155 -87.48 -19.10 42.45
CA ASN A 155 -87.22 -20.39 43.14
C ASN A 155 -87.22 -21.65 42.25
N SER A 156 -87.75 -21.59 41.03
CA SER A 156 -87.50 -22.62 40.00
C SER A 156 -86.38 -22.21 39.03
N GLU A 157 -86.15 -20.91 38.93
CA GLU A 157 -85.16 -20.30 38.04
C GLU A 157 -83.78 -20.30 38.66
N VAL A 158 -83.61 -20.13 39.98
CA VAL A 158 -82.32 -20.23 40.68
C VAL A 158 -81.74 -21.63 40.58
N GLU A 159 -82.57 -22.68 40.64
CA GLU A 159 -82.05 -24.05 40.52
C GLU A 159 -81.79 -24.44 39.06
N ARG A 160 -82.60 -23.95 38.13
CA ARG A 160 -82.31 -24.03 36.70
C ARG A 160 -81.09 -23.18 36.31
N LEU A 161 -80.85 -22.05 36.98
CA LEU A 161 -79.71 -21.15 36.79
C LEU A 161 -78.45 -21.71 37.44
N LYS A 162 -78.54 -22.40 38.58
CA LYS A 162 -77.41 -23.17 39.14
C LYS A 162 -77.06 -24.35 38.25
N GLU A 163 -78.04 -25.08 37.74
CA GLU A 163 -77.81 -26.17 36.80
C GLU A 163 -77.29 -25.64 35.43
N GLN A 164 -77.77 -24.48 34.96
CA GLN A 164 -77.23 -23.80 33.79
C GLN A 164 -75.83 -23.24 34.05
N LEU A 165 -75.55 -22.68 35.22
CA LEU A 165 -74.23 -22.16 35.60
C LEU A 165 -73.23 -23.31 35.74
N GLU A 166 -73.65 -24.47 36.22
CA GLU A 166 -72.82 -25.67 36.32
C GLU A 166 -72.61 -26.31 34.93
N LYS A 167 -73.65 -26.34 34.09
CA LYS A 167 -73.52 -26.73 32.67
C LYS A 167 -72.62 -25.76 31.90
N GLU A 168 -72.72 -24.46 32.13
CA GLU A 168 -71.85 -23.44 31.51
C GLU A 168 -70.43 -23.46 32.08
N ARG A 169 -70.25 -23.70 33.38
CA ARG A 169 -68.91 -23.93 33.96
C ARG A 169 -68.28 -25.20 33.40
N LYS A 170 -69.06 -26.27 33.20
CA LYS A 170 -68.59 -27.50 32.57
C LYS A 170 -68.26 -27.29 31.10
N LYS A 171 -69.14 -26.64 30.32
CA LYS A 171 -68.86 -26.26 28.93
C LYS A 171 -67.63 -25.36 28.83
N SER A 172 -67.52 -24.33 29.66
CA SER A 172 -66.38 -23.41 29.68
C SER A 172 -65.08 -24.13 30.08
N LYS A 173 -65.14 -25.10 31.00
CA LYS A 173 -64.01 -25.95 31.35
C LYS A 173 -63.61 -26.88 30.20
N ASP A 174 -64.58 -27.51 29.54
CA ASP A 174 -64.37 -28.37 28.37
C ASP A 174 -63.86 -27.55 27.18
N GLU A 175 -64.32 -26.31 27.00
CA GLU A 175 -63.87 -25.34 26.01
C GLU A 175 -62.41 -24.92 26.28
N ILE A 176 -62.07 -24.60 27.53
CA ILE A 176 -60.68 -24.29 27.94
C ILE A 176 -59.77 -25.51 27.71
N GLU A 177 -60.26 -26.72 27.95
CA GLU A 177 -59.49 -27.95 27.72
C GLU A 177 -59.29 -28.25 26.23
N ARG A 178 -60.33 -28.03 25.40
CA ARG A 178 -60.22 -28.06 23.93
C ARG A 178 -59.25 -27.01 23.41
N LEU A 179 -59.40 -25.75 23.82
CA LEU A 179 -58.51 -24.66 23.43
C LEU A 179 -57.08 -24.91 23.87
N LYS A 180 -56.83 -25.48 25.05
CA LYS A 180 -55.48 -25.89 25.47
C LYS A 180 -54.89 -26.95 24.55
N LYS A 181 -55.69 -27.95 24.18
CA LYS A 181 -55.27 -29.01 23.25
C LYS A 181 -55.00 -28.45 21.85
N ASP A 182 -55.81 -27.51 21.39
CA ASP A 182 -55.62 -26.86 20.09
C ASP A 182 -54.38 -25.98 20.07
N HIS A 183 -54.15 -25.16 21.10
CA HIS A 183 -52.90 -24.41 21.26
C HIS A 183 -51.68 -25.33 21.36
N GLU A 184 -51.79 -26.47 22.05
CA GLU A 184 -50.69 -27.44 22.16
C GLU A 184 -50.38 -28.09 20.79
N ASN A 185 -51.41 -28.40 20.01
CA ASN A 185 -51.27 -28.87 18.64
C ASN A 185 -50.67 -27.81 17.72
N GLU A 186 -51.04 -26.54 17.88
CA GLU A 186 -50.53 -25.43 17.09
C GLU A 186 -49.09 -25.07 17.44
N ILE A 187 -48.72 -25.11 18.72
CA ILE A 187 -47.33 -25.06 19.19
C ILE A 187 -46.52 -26.21 18.59
N LYS A 188 -47.08 -27.41 18.53
CA LYS A 188 -46.40 -28.54 17.89
C LYS A 188 -46.19 -28.31 16.39
N ARG A 189 -47.23 -27.86 15.65
CA ARG A 189 -47.13 -27.56 14.22
C ARG A 189 -46.10 -26.47 13.92
N THR A 190 -46.16 -25.37 14.65
CA THR A 190 -45.19 -24.26 14.50
C THR A 190 -43.77 -24.70 14.83
N LYS A 191 -43.59 -25.56 15.84
CA LYS A 191 -42.28 -26.15 16.15
C LYS A 191 -41.75 -27.06 15.04
N ASP A 192 -42.61 -27.91 14.48
CA ASP A 192 -42.26 -28.80 13.36
C ASP A 192 -41.90 -27.99 12.10
N GLU A 193 -42.59 -26.87 11.87
CA GLU A 193 -42.32 -25.96 10.74
C GLU A 193 -41.01 -25.17 10.90
N ILE A 194 -40.72 -24.68 12.11
CA ILE A 194 -39.42 -24.08 12.45
C ILE A 194 -38.28 -25.08 12.23
N GLU A 195 -38.47 -26.35 12.62
CA GLU A 195 -37.46 -27.38 12.42
C GLU A 195 -37.25 -27.70 10.93
N LYS A 196 -38.32 -27.72 10.12
CA LYS A 196 -38.22 -27.88 8.67
C LYS A 196 -37.44 -26.74 8.03
N LEU A 197 -37.76 -25.49 8.37
CA LEU A 197 -37.06 -24.30 7.88
C LEU A 197 -35.58 -24.28 8.30
N ARG A 198 -35.27 -24.72 9.52
CA ARG A 198 -33.87 -24.86 9.99
C ARG A 198 -33.09 -25.85 9.13
N LYS A 199 -33.67 -27.02 8.83
CA LYS A 199 -33.04 -28.02 7.96
C LYS A 199 -32.87 -27.51 6.53
N GLU A 200 -33.84 -26.78 6.00
CA GLU A 200 -33.74 -26.16 4.67
C GLU A 200 -32.61 -25.11 4.62
N HIS A 201 -32.51 -24.26 5.65
CA HIS A 201 -31.44 -23.26 5.75
C HIS A 201 -30.06 -23.91 5.91
N GLU A 202 -29.93 -24.94 6.75
CA GLU A 202 -28.68 -25.69 6.93
C GLU A 202 -28.25 -26.37 5.63
N ASN A 203 -29.19 -26.96 4.88
CA ASN A 203 -28.92 -27.53 3.57
C ASN A 203 -28.55 -26.45 2.54
N GLY A 204 -29.16 -25.26 2.61
CA GLY A 204 -28.81 -24.10 1.78
C GLY A 204 -27.37 -23.63 2.02
N ILE A 205 -26.97 -23.50 3.28
CA ILE A 205 -25.58 -23.18 3.67
C ILE A 205 -24.61 -24.23 3.14
N LYS A 206 -24.93 -25.52 3.31
CA LYS A 206 -24.08 -26.62 2.82
C LYS A 206 -23.89 -26.55 1.30
N ARG A 207 -24.93 -26.26 0.53
CA ARG A 207 -24.84 -26.08 -0.94
C ARG A 207 -23.99 -24.87 -1.31
N LEU A 208 -24.23 -23.71 -0.69
CA LEU A 208 -23.45 -22.50 -0.93
C LEU A 208 -21.97 -22.69 -0.63
N ASN A 209 -21.63 -23.42 0.43
CA ASN A 209 -20.24 -23.74 0.75
C ASN A 209 -19.61 -24.66 -0.31
N ILE A 210 -20.33 -25.68 -0.77
CA ILE A 210 -19.86 -26.56 -1.85
C ILE A 210 -19.67 -25.79 -3.17
N ASP A 211 -20.59 -24.88 -3.50
CA ASP A 211 -20.52 -24.08 -4.73
C ASP A 211 -19.40 -23.02 -4.67
N ASN A 212 -19.17 -22.42 -3.49
CA ASN A 212 -18.02 -21.55 -3.25
C ASN A 212 -16.70 -22.33 -3.36
N GLU A 213 -16.62 -23.52 -2.77
CA GLU A 213 -15.41 -24.36 -2.82
C GLU A 213 -15.11 -24.83 -4.24
N LYS A 214 -16.14 -25.19 -5.02
CA LYS A 214 -16.00 -25.48 -6.46
C LYS A 214 -15.55 -24.27 -7.27
N SER A 215 -16.11 -23.09 -7.01
CA SER A 215 -15.72 -21.85 -7.70
C SER A 215 -14.27 -21.45 -7.37
N LEU A 216 -13.85 -21.67 -6.11
CA LEU A 216 -12.48 -21.40 -5.66
C LEU A 216 -11.47 -22.39 -6.28
N ASN A 217 -11.84 -23.66 -6.42
CA ASN A 217 -11.00 -24.67 -7.05
C ASN A 217 -10.93 -24.51 -8.58
N GLN A 218 -12.01 -24.12 -9.25
CA GLN A 218 -11.98 -23.77 -10.68
C GLN A 218 -11.11 -22.53 -10.96
N SER A 219 -11.04 -21.57 -10.03
CA SER A 219 -10.12 -20.42 -10.10
C SER A 219 -8.66 -20.83 -9.88
N ARG A 220 -8.40 -21.81 -9.00
CA ARG A 220 -7.05 -22.39 -8.79
C ARG A 220 -6.56 -23.27 -9.94
N GLU A 221 -7.46 -23.95 -10.64
CA GLU A 221 -7.16 -24.83 -11.78
C GLU A 221 -7.10 -24.08 -13.14
N SER A 222 -7.12 -22.75 -13.14
CA SER A 222 -6.92 -21.99 -14.37
C SER A 222 -5.46 -22.14 -14.83
N SER A 223 -5.25 -22.99 -15.85
CA SER A 223 -3.95 -23.37 -16.45
C SER A 223 -3.00 -22.22 -16.80
N GLU A 224 -3.50 -20.99 -16.78
CA GLU A 224 -2.79 -19.78 -17.16
C GLU A 224 -1.81 -19.30 -16.08
N ILE A 225 -2.16 -19.46 -14.79
CA ILE A 225 -1.27 -19.10 -13.68
C ILE A 225 -0.09 -20.07 -13.59
N GLU A 226 -0.34 -21.36 -13.80
CA GLU A 226 0.71 -22.39 -13.78
C GLU A 226 1.66 -22.23 -14.97
N LYS A 227 1.13 -21.97 -16.17
CA LYS A 227 1.93 -21.64 -17.37
C LYS A 227 2.76 -20.37 -17.19
N LEU A 228 2.19 -19.32 -16.59
CA LEU A 228 2.91 -18.08 -16.32
C LEU A 228 4.04 -18.29 -15.31
N ASN A 229 3.83 -19.09 -14.27
CA ASN A 229 4.86 -19.42 -13.30
C ASN A 229 5.98 -20.27 -13.90
N GLU A 230 5.65 -21.27 -14.74
CA GLU A 230 6.66 -22.05 -15.47
C GLU A 230 7.47 -21.19 -16.44
N GLN A 231 6.81 -20.28 -17.17
CA GLN A 231 7.50 -19.31 -18.03
C GLN A 231 8.42 -18.40 -17.22
N LEU A 232 7.95 -17.86 -16.11
CA LEU A 232 8.74 -17.01 -15.22
C LEU A 232 9.96 -17.75 -14.66
N GLU A 233 9.81 -19.00 -14.24
CA GLU A 233 10.93 -19.84 -13.80
C GLU A 233 11.92 -20.12 -14.94
N SER A 234 11.41 -20.41 -16.14
CA SER A 234 12.26 -20.67 -17.30
C SER A 234 13.10 -19.44 -17.68
N GLU A 235 12.51 -18.24 -17.64
CA GLU A 235 13.20 -16.98 -17.90
C GLU A 235 14.21 -16.67 -16.80
N ARG A 236 13.84 -16.85 -15.53
CA ARG A 236 14.79 -16.70 -14.40
C ARG A 236 16.01 -17.61 -14.57
N ARG A 237 15.81 -18.88 -14.95
CA ARG A 237 16.91 -19.83 -15.20
C ARG A 237 17.80 -19.38 -16.37
N LYS A 238 17.21 -18.90 -17.47
CA LYS A 238 17.97 -18.35 -18.62
C LYS A 238 18.81 -17.15 -18.20
N THR A 239 18.21 -16.18 -17.51
CA THR A 239 18.92 -14.99 -17.03
C THR A 239 20.07 -15.35 -16.09
N THR A 240 19.89 -16.32 -15.19
CA THR A 240 20.97 -16.79 -14.31
C THR A 240 22.12 -17.41 -15.10
N VAL A 241 21.83 -18.26 -16.08
CA VAL A 241 22.87 -18.89 -16.93
C VAL A 241 23.61 -17.84 -17.77
N GLU A 242 22.91 -16.86 -18.32
CA GLU A 242 23.54 -15.76 -19.05
C GLU A 242 24.42 -14.89 -18.15
N PHE A 243 23.95 -14.58 -16.93
CA PHE A 243 24.72 -13.84 -15.94
C PHE A 243 26.01 -14.59 -15.55
N ASP A 244 25.93 -15.89 -15.32
CA ASP A 244 27.10 -16.71 -14.98
C ASP A 244 28.10 -16.80 -16.14
N LYS A 245 27.61 -16.93 -17.38
CA LYS A 245 28.46 -16.88 -18.59
C LYS A 245 29.16 -15.54 -18.72
N LEU A 246 28.43 -14.43 -18.52
CA LEU A 246 28.97 -13.08 -18.61
C LEU A 246 30.01 -12.83 -17.53
N LYS A 247 29.72 -13.24 -16.29
CA LYS A 247 30.64 -13.14 -15.16
C LYS A 247 31.93 -13.91 -15.41
N LYS A 248 31.83 -15.15 -15.91
CA LYS A 248 33.00 -15.96 -16.26
C LYS A 248 33.82 -15.32 -17.38
N GLY A 249 33.17 -14.76 -18.39
CA GLY A 249 33.83 -14.01 -19.45
C GLY A 249 34.59 -12.79 -18.93
N HIS A 250 33.98 -12.00 -18.04
CA HIS A 250 34.66 -10.87 -17.40
C HIS A 250 35.84 -11.31 -16.51
N GLU A 251 35.74 -12.42 -15.78
CA GLU A 251 36.85 -12.94 -14.98
C GLU A 251 38.04 -13.38 -15.86
N GLU A 252 37.77 -13.98 -17.01
CA GLU A 252 38.80 -14.35 -17.99
C GLU A 252 39.44 -13.11 -18.64
N GLU A 253 38.63 -12.09 -18.95
CA GLU A 253 39.10 -10.79 -19.47
C GLU A 253 40.03 -10.09 -18.50
N ILE A 254 39.62 -9.99 -17.22
CA ILE A 254 40.42 -9.36 -16.16
C ILE A 254 41.77 -10.08 -16.01
N LYS A 255 41.78 -11.42 -16.05
CA LYS A 255 43.03 -12.19 -15.99
C LYS A 255 43.95 -11.88 -17.17
N ARG A 256 43.39 -11.79 -18.39
CA ARG A 256 44.16 -11.47 -19.59
C ARG A 256 44.75 -10.06 -19.52
N LEU A 257 43.93 -9.05 -19.19
CA LEU A 257 44.37 -7.66 -19.05
C LEU A 257 45.41 -7.48 -17.95
N THR A 258 45.29 -8.24 -16.85
CA THR A 258 46.28 -8.23 -15.77
C THR A 258 47.62 -8.77 -16.25
N ALA A 259 47.63 -9.91 -16.95
CA ALA A 259 48.85 -10.50 -17.50
C ALA A 259 49.52 -9.60 -18.55
N GLU A 260 48.73 -8.95 -19.42
CA GLU A 260 49.21 -7.99 -20.40
C GLU A 260 49.83 -6.75 -19.73
N SER A 261 49.17 -6.22 -18.70
CA SER A 261 49.70 -5.08 -17.92
C SER A 261 51.03 -5.40 -17.24
N GLU A 262 51.19 -6.62 -16.70
CA GLU A 262 52.45 -7.07 -16.12
C GLU A 262 53.56 -7.20 -17.17
N LYS A 263 53.24 -7.74 -18.36
CA LYS A 263 54.18 -7.85 -19.47
C LYS A 263 54.66 -6.48 -19.94
N LEU A 264 53.74 -5.55 -20.18
CA LEU A 264 54.07 -4.18 -20.57
C LEU A 264 54.90 -3.46 -19.51
N ARG A 265 54.62 -3.71 -18.22
CA ARG A 265 55.40 -3.16 -17.12
C ARG A 265 56.83 -3.69 -17.09
N LYS A 266 57.06 -4.94 -17.51
CA LYS A 266 58.40 -5.52 -17.66
C LYS A 266 59.13 -4.90 -18.85
N GLU A 267 58.48 -4.85 -20.02
CA GLU A 267 59.05 -4.22 -21.22
C GLU A 267 59.41 -2.75 -21.00
N SER A 268 58.57 -2.00 -20.27
CA SER A 268 58.85 -0.62 -19.89
C SER A 268 60.08 -0.49 -18.99
N LYS A 269 60.32 -1.44 -18.08
CA LYS A 269 61.53 -1.45 -17.24
C LYS A 269 62.77 -1.76 -18.06
N ASP A 270 62.70 -2.74 -18.95
CA ASP A 270 63.82 -3.15 -19.80
C ASP A 270 64.22 -2.00 -20.74
N ALA A 271 63.24 -1.34 -21.36
CA ALA A 271 63.48 -0.15 -22.19
C ALA A 271 64.09 1.01 -21.40
N HIS A 272 63.68 1.20 -20.13
CA HIS A 272 64.26 2.24 -19.29
C HIS A 272 65.73 1.96 -18.96
N GLN A 273 66.10 0.69 -18.74
CA GLN A 273 67.50 0.30 -18.54
C GLN A 273 68.33 0.56 -19.79
N GLU A 274 67.82 0.22 -20.97
CA GLU A 274 68.51 0.44 -22.25
C GLU A 274 68.73 1.94 -22.52
N ILE A 275 67.73 2.78 -22.22
CA ILE A 275 67.85 4.25 -22.31
C ILE A 275 68.96 4.77 -21.39
N GLU A 276 69.05 4.29 -20.15
CA GLU A 276 70.09 4.72 -19.22
C GLU A 276 71.48 4.25 -19.65
N GLU A 277 71.62 3.07 -20.25
CA GLU A 277 72.89 2.62 -20.84
C GLU A 277 73.31 3.49 -22.04
N GLU A 278 72.39 3.83 -22.93
CA GLU A 278 72.67 4.70 -24.08
C GLU A 278 73.00 6.14 -23.66
N LYS A 279 72.36 6.66 -22.60
CA LYS A 279 72.75 7.95 -22.01
C LYS A 279 74.20 7.92 -21.53
N ARG A 280 74.61 6.88 -20.80
CA ARG A 280 76.00 6.72 -20.35
C ARG A 280 76.99 6.66 -21.51
N LYS A 281 76.66 5.94 -22.59
CA LYS A 281 77.49 5.91 -23.81
C LYS A 281 77.59 7.29 -24.45
N THR A 282 76.48 8.02 -24.53
CA THR A 282 76.44 9.38 -25.08
C THR A 282 77.28 10.35 -24.26
N GLU A 283 77.19 10.30 -22.93
CA GLU A 283 78.02 11.10 -22.02
C GLU A 283 79.51 10.80 -22.20
N ASN A 284 79.89 9.53 -22.33
CA ASN A 284 81.27 9.13 -22.59
C ASN A 284 81.78 9.67 -23.93
N LEU A 285 80.99 9.52 -25.00
CA LEU A 285 81.34 10.06 -26.32
C LEU A 285 81.41 11.59 -26.33
N GLN A 286 80.56 12.27 -25.56
CA GLN A 286 80.66 13.73 -25.39
C GLN A 286 81.96 14.14 -24.70
N LYS A 287 82.39 13.38 -23.70
CA LYS A 287 83.66 13.61 -23.03
C LYS A 287 84.85 13.37 -23.96
N GLU A 288 84.84 12.27 -24.71
CA GLU A 288 85.88 11.96 -25.71
C GLU A 288 85.95 13.02 -26.81
N ASN A 289 84.79 13.47 -27.32
CA ASN A 289 84.72 14.57 -28.29
C ASN A 289 85.28 15.87 -27.73
N LYS A 290 85.05 16.17 -26.44
CA LYS A 290 85.61 17.35 -25.80
C LYS A 290 87.14 17.26 -25.71
N GLU A 291 87.67 16.10 -25.32
CA GLU A 291 89.12 15.85 -25.27
C GLU A 291 89.76 15.96 -26.66
N LEU A 292 89.12 15.42 -27.70
CA LEU A 292 89.55 15.58 -29.09
C LEU A 292 89.51 17.03 -29.57
N LEU A 293 88.51 17.82 -29.16
CA LEU A 293 88.43 19.23 -29.47
C LEU A 293 89.60 20.01 -28.83
N GLU A 294 89.90 19.71 -27.57
CA GLU A 294 91.02 20.31 -26.84
C GLU A 294 92.38 19.91 -27.46
N ASP A 295 92.55 18.66 -27.90
CA ASP A 295 93.77 18.21 -28.61
C ASP A 295 93.89 18.88 -29.99
N PHE A 296 92.77 19.01 -30.71
CA PHE A 296 92.71 19.73 -31.98
C PHE A 296 93.10 21.21 -31.82
N GLU A 297 92.60 21.88 -30.79
CA GLU A 297 92.98 23.26 -30.49
C GLU A 297 94.46 23.39 -30.13
N LYS A 298 95.01 22.47 -29.33
CA LYS A 298 96.45 22.42 -29.03
C LYS A 298 97.29 22.24 -30.30
N ARG A 299 96.90 21.32 -31.19
CA ARG A 299 97.59 21.10 -32.48
C ARG A 299 97.49 22.32 -33.40
N LYS A 300 96.34 23.00 -33.41
CA LYS A 300 96.14 24.25 -34.15
C LYS A 300 97.03 25.37 -33.63
N GLU A 301 97.19 25.49 -32.32
CA GLU A 301 98.08 26.48 -31.70
C GLU A 301 99.57 26.14 -31.97
N GLN A 302 99.94 24.85 -31.91
CA GLN A 302 101.26 24.36 -32.34
C GLN A 302 101.52 24.66 -33.84
N SER A 303 100.51 24.53 -34.70
CA SER A 303 100.59 24.87 -36.13
C SER A 303 100.72 26.38 -36.39
N LYS A 304 100.25 27.25 -35.49
CA LYS A 304 100.49 28.70 -35.58
C LYS A 304 101.89 29.10 -35.12
N ASN A 305 102.46 28.38 -34.15
CA ASN A 305 103.83 28.59 -33.66
C ASN A 305 104.89 28.07 -34.66
N ASN A 306 104.57 27.04 -35.45
CA ASN A 306 105.35 26.64 -36.62
C ASN A 306 105.01 27.52 -37.84
N LYS A 307 105.41 28.80 -37.81
CA LYS A 307 105.42 29.65 -39.00
C LYS A 307 106.55 29.26 -39.95
N GLN A 308 106.29 28.27 -40.79
CA GLN A 308 106.79 28.21 -42.16
C GLN A 308 105.88 27.25 -42.92
N ILE A 309 104.87 27.78 -43.61
CA ILE A 309 104.52 27.46 -45.00
C ILE A 309 103.48 28.50 -45.43
N LYS A 310 103.88 29.28 -46.44
CA LYS A 310 103.08 30.27 -47.14
C LYS A 310 102.18 29.57 -48.17
N ASN A 311 101.04 30.21 -48.42
CA ASN A 311 100.17 30.08 -49.61
C ASN A 311 99.30 28.82 -49.71
N LEU A 312 98.07 28.91 -49.19
CA LEU A 312 96.90 28.25 -49.77
C LEU A 312 95.88 29.34 -50.18
N PRO A 313 95.20 29.24 -51.33
CA PRO A 313 94.36 30.31 -51.84
C PRO A 313 93.08 30.45 -51.00
N SER A 314 92.70 31.69 -50.68
CA SER A 314 91.50 32.02 -49.88
C SER A 314 90.17 31.50 -50.47
N GLY A 315 90.16 31.02 -51.72
CA GLY A 315 89.00 30.40 -52.37
C GLY A 315 88.62 29.02 -51.81
N ASP A 316 89.60 28.24 -51.36
CA ASP A 316 89.34 26.86 -50.90
C ASP A 316 88.71 26.83 -49.52
N ILE A 317 89.06 27.77 -48.64
CA ILE A 317 88.47 27.90 -47.29
C ILE A 317 87.01 28.36 -47.36
N ALA A 318 86.69 29.25 -48.30
CA ALA A 318 85.30 29.68 -48.52
C ALA A 318 84.45 28.54 -49.11
N SER A 319 84.98 27.82 -50.10
CA SER A 319 84.31 26.62 -50.66
C SER A 319 84.10 25.54 -49.61
N LEU A 320 85.11 25.22 -48.80
CA LEU A 320 85.00 24.20 -47.75
C LEU A 320 84.03 24.57 -46.63
N ARG A 321 83.86 25.87 -46.33
CA ARG A 321 82.84 26.35 -45.39
C ARG A 321 81.45 26.27 -45.99
N GLN A 322 81.28 26.65 -47.25
CA GLN A 322 80.03 26.49 -47.98
C GLN A 322 79.65 25.01 -48.08
N GLU A 323 80.61 24.13 -48.34
CA GLU A 323 80.41 22.69 -48.40
C GLU A 323 80.05 22.09 -47.03
N ASN A 324 80.71 22.52 -45.94
CA ASN A 324 80.33 22.13 -44.58
C ASN A 324 78.92 22.58 -44.19
N GLU A 325 78.53 23.80 -44.52
CA GLU A 325 77.17 24.29 -44.24
C GLU A 325 76.14 23.58 -45.12
N THR A 326 76.49 23.25 -46.37
CA THR A 326 75.64 22.42 -47.24
C THR A 326 75.48 21.01 -46.69
N LEU A 327 76.54 20.41 -46.15
CA LEU A 327 76.52 19.09 -45.53
C LEU A 327 75.72 19.09 -44.22
N LYS A 328 75.87 20.10 -43.36
CA LYS A 328 75.04 20.25 -42.15
C LYS A 328 73.57 20.44 -42.48
N ASN A 329 73.26 21.27 -43.46
CA ASN A 329 71.87 21.47 -43.91
C ASN A 329 71.29 20.19 -44.49
N ARG A 330 72.06 19.42 -45.28
CA ARG A 330 71.67 18.09 -45.75
C ARG A 330 71.48 17.10 -44.60
N LEU A 331 72.37 17.10 -43.60
CA LEU A 331 72.27 16.19 -42.46
C LEU A 331 71.04 16.53 -41.59
N SER A 332 70.75 17.81 -41.40
CA SER A 332 69.55 18.30 -40.71
C SER A 332 68.27 17.94 -41.48
N GLN A 333 68.27 18.11 -42.81
CA GLN A 333 67.17 17.67 -43.67
C GLN A 333 66.97 16.14 -43.64
N LEU A 334 68.05 15.36 -43.63
CA LEU A 334 68.00 13.90 -43.53
C LEU A 334 67.49 13.45 -42.15
N ALA A 335 67.88 14.13 -41.07
CA ALA A 335 67.38 13.86 -39.72
C ALA A 335 65.88 14.18 -39.60
N GLY A 336 65.43 15.32 -40.12
CA GLY A 336 64.01 15.66 -40.18
C GLY A 336 63.20 14.72 -41.06
N ALA A 337 63.74 14.34 -42.22
CA ALA A 337 63.16 13.32 -43.12
C ALA A 337 63.00 11.95 -42.44
N LYS A 338 63.91 11.58 -41.55
CA LYS A 338 63.86 10.31 -40.82
C LYS A 338 62.78 10.29 -39.73
N LEU A 339 62.38 11.46 -39.23
CA LEU A 339 61.30 11.59 -38.24
C LEU A 339 59.91 11.60 -38.88
N THR A 340 59.77 12.13 -40.10
CA THR A 340 58.46 12.26 -40.76
C THR A 340 58.13 11.12 -41.73
N GLU A 341 59.12 10.40 -42.26
CA GLU A 341 58.88 9.31 -43.21
C GLU A 341 58.28 8.08 -42.54
N GLY A 342 57.12 7.61 -43.02
CA GLY A 342 56.41 6.46 -42.48
C GLY A 342 55.75 6.67 -41.12
N ASN A 343 55.77 7.90 -40.58
CA ASN A 343 55.13 8.23 -39.32
C ASN A 343 53.89 9.11 -39.55
N PRO A 344 52.69 8.51 -39.70
CA PRO A 344 51.46 9.26 -39.97
C PRO A 344 51.03 10.19 -38.81
N ASN A 345 51.66 10.08 -37.63
CA ASN A 345 51.36 10.90 -36.46
C ASN A 345 52.22 12.17 -36.34
N ILE A 346 53.32 12.30 -37.11
CA ILE A 346 54.16 13.51 -37.13
C ILE A 346 53.79 14.32 -38.38
N ALA A 347 52.74 15.12 -38.26
CA ALA A 347 52.17 15.88 -39.38
C ALA A 347 53.03 17.10 -39.75
N ASP A 348 53.34 17.24 -41.03
CA ASP A 348 53.81 18.51 -41.59
C ASP A 348 52.63 19.48 -41.67
N LEU A 349 52.61 20.47 -40.77
CA LEU A 349 51.52 21.45 -40.67
C LEU A 349 51.41 22.35 -41.92
N SER A 350 52.43 22.39 -42.78
CA SER A 350 52.42 23.14 -44.04
C SER A 350 51.76 22.38 -45.21
N ASP A 351 51.57 21.06 -45.09
CA ASP A 351 50.88 20.25 -46.10
C ASP A 351 49.37 20.52 -46.06
N LYS A 352 48.86 21.20 -47.11
CA LYS A 352 47.43 21.50 -47.27
C LYS A 352 46.59 20.24 -47.46
N ASN A 353 47.20 19.16 -47.94
CA ASN A 353 46.59 17.86 -48.19
C ASN A 353 46.99 16.83 -47.12
N ARG A 354 47.34 17.28 -45.90
CA ARG A 354 47.54 16.38 -44.76
C ARG A 354 46.26 15.59 -44.45
N PRO A 355 46.36 14.39 -43.85
CA PRO A 355 45.20 13.52 -43.62
C PRO A 355 44.01 14.18 -42.90
N THR A 356 44.25 15.05 -41.92
CA THR A 356 43.17 15.77 -41.22
C THR A 356 42.42 16.74 -42.13
N ASN A 357 43.12 17.50 -42.96
CA ASN A 357 42.48 18.38 -43.95
C ASN A 357 41.76 17.58 -45.04
N LEU A 358 42.32 16.44 -45.44
CA LEU A 358 41.63 15.56 -46.40
C LEU A 358 40.31 15.04 -45.83
N ALA A 359 40.23 14.80 -44.51
CA ALA A 359 38.99 14.41 -43.85
C ALA A 359 37.96 15.56 -43.78
N GLU A 360 38.42 16.79 -43.58
CA GLU A 360 37.59 17.99 -43.67
C GLU A 360 37.02 18.16 -45.09
N HIS A 361 37.88 18.17 -46.12
CA HIS A 361 37.44 18.26 -47.52
C HIS A 361 36.55 17.08 -47.94
N PHE A 362 36.76 15.88 -47.38
CA PHE A 362 35.89 14.73 -47.64
C PHE A 362 34.50 14.91 -47.04
N SER A 363 34.41 15.56 -45.87
CA SER A 363 33.11 15.91 -45.28
C SER A 363 32.44 17.03 -46.06
N GLU A 364 33.19 18.07 -46.47
CA GLU A 364 32.67 19.16 -47.29
C GLU A 364 32.15 18.69 -48.66
N LEU A 365 32.80 17.69 -49.27
CA LEU A 365 32.35 17.11 -50.54
C LEU A 365 30.98 16.42 -50.40
N TYR A 366 30.70 15.83 -49.24
CA TYR A 366 29.38 15.28 -48.91
C TYR A 366 28.35 16.39 -48.66
N ASP A 367 28.72 17.44 -47.94
CA ASP A 367 27.76 18.51 -47.61
C ASP A 367 27.37 19.34 -48.84
N ASN A 368 28.29 19.55 -49.79
CA ASN A 368 28.10 20.42 -50.95
C ASN A 368 27.80 19.63 -52.24
N GLU A 369 28.83 19.14 -52.95
CA GLU A 369 28.67 18.55 -54.28
C GLU A 369 27.79 17.30 -54.31
N TRP A 370 27.82 16.47 -53.25
CA TRP A 370 26.96 15.30 -53.17
C TRP A 370 25.49 15.68 -53.09
N THR A 371 25.14 16.73 -52.33
CA THR A 371 23.76 17.24 -52.21
C THR A 371 23.26 17.73 -53.57
N ASP A 372 24.04 18.58 -54.25
CA ASP A 372 23.71 19.08 -55.60
C ASP A 372 23.53 17.92 -56.60
N ALA A 373 24.38 16.88 -56.50
CA ALA A 373 24.32 15.72 -57.38
C ALA A 373 23.11 14.81 -57.07
N LEU A 374 22.71 14.69 -55.80
CA LEU A 374 21.54 13.92 -55.41
C LEU A 374 20.27 14.59 -55.93
N GLU A 375 20.15 15.92 -55.76
CA GLU A 375 19.04 16.71 -56.30
C GLU A 375 18.91 16.51 -57.82
N GLU A 376 20.01 16.66 -58.58
CA GLU A 376 20.02 16.45 -60.04
C GLU A 376 19.57 15.02 -60.44
N LEU A 377 19.95 14.00 -59.66
CA LEU A 377 19.57 12.62 -59.92
C LEU A 377 18.09 12.35 -59.64
N THR A 378 17.48 13.05 -58.69
CA THR A 378 16.09 12.87 -58.26
C THR A 378 15.08 13.81 -58.93
N ASP A 379 15.52 14.98 -59.41
CA ASP A 379 14.68 16.06 -59.98
C ASP A 379 13.84 15.64 -61.21
N SER A 380 14.26 14.60 -61.91
CA SER A 380 13.62 14.15 -63.15
C SER A 380 12.57 13.03 -62.95
N GLU A 381 12.22 12.68 -61.71
CA GLU A 381 11.43 11.49 -61.33
C GLU A 381 12.00 10.14 -61.85
N SER A 382 13.19 10.16 -62.47
CA SER A 382 13.76 8.98 -63.13
C SER A 382 14.44 7.99 -62.17
N LYS A 383 14.76 8.44 -60.96
CA LYS A 383 15.40 7.63 -59.91
C LYS A 383 14.81 7.98 -58.56
N SER A 384 14.61 6.97 -57.73
CA SER A 384 14.36 7.16 -56.30
C SER A 384 15.59 7.75 -55.60
N GLU A 385 15.38 8.36 -54.44
CA GLU A 385 16.46 8.88 -53.61
C GLU A 385 17.49 7.79 -53.27
N GLU A 386 17.03 6.57 -52.93
CA GLU A 386 17.92 5.44 -52.62
C GLU A 386 18.77 5.01 -53.83
N GLU A 387 18.20 5.01 -55.04
CA GLU A 387 18.95 4.75 -56.27
C GLU A 387 19.97 5.85 -56.58
N GLY A 388 19.60 7.12 -56.34
CA GLY A 388 20.49 8.27 -56.45
C GLY A 388 21.69 8.14 -55.51
N ILE A 389 21.42 7.88 -54.22
CA ILE A 389 22.45 7.66 -53.19
C ILE A 389 23.38 6.52 -53.59
N LYS A 390 22.84 5.40 -54.09
CA LYS A 390 23.65 4.27 -54.52
C LYS A 390 24.59 4.63 -55.66
N ILE A 391 24.13 5.41 -56.64
CA ILE A 391 24.98 5.89 -57.74
C ILE A 391 26.11 6.77 -57.21
N LEU A 392 25.82 7.70 -56.32
CA LEU A 392 26.83 8.60 -55.73
C LEU A 392 27.85 7.82 -54.89
N PHE A 393 27.40 6.84 -54.12
CA PHE A 393 28.26 5.95 -53.37
C PHE A 393 29.20 5.13 -54.29
N ASP A 394 28.65 4.56 -55.36
CA ASP A 394 29.43 3.81 -56.36
C ASP A 394 30.47 4.72 -57.04
N ILE A 395 30.16 5.99 -57.29
CA ILE A 395 31.11 6.98 -57.82
C ILE A 395 32.31 7.16 -56.89
N VAL A 396 32.13 7.37 -55.58
CA VAL A 396 33.25 7.51 -54.63
C VAL A 396 34.09 6.25 -54.57
N LYS A 397 33.43 5.09 -54.55
CA LYS A 397 34.09 3.79 -54.52
C LYS A 397 34.95 3.57 -55.76
N ASP A 398 34.39 3.83 -56.93
CA ASP A 398 35.10 3.71 -58.21
C ASP A 398 36.22 4.74 -58.33
N ALA A 399 36.00 5.97 -57.85
CA ALA A 399 37.00 7.04 -57.81
C ALA A 399 38.19 6.63 -56.93
N TYR A 400 37.94 6.08 -55.74
CA TYR A 400 38.98 5.59 -54.85
C TYR A 400 39.78 4.46 -55.48
N ALA A 401 39.10 3.46 -56.07
CA ALA A 401 39.77 2.35 -56.75
C ALA A 401 40.59 2.82 -57.96
N PHE A 402 40.08 3.77 -58.73
CA PHE A 402 40.76 4.37 -59.87
C PHE A 402 42.00 5.15 -59.45
N SER A 403 41.88 6.03 -58.45
CA SER A 403 42.98 6.83 -57.93
C SER A 403 44.05 5.99 -57.23
N SER A 404 43.65 4.93 -56.53
CA SER A 404 44.58 3.96 -55.95
C SER A 404 45.43 3.29 -57.02
N LYS A 405 44.81 2.80 -58.10
CA LYS A 405 45.54 2.23 -59.25
C LYS A 405 46.50 3.24 -59.87
N GLN A 406 46.10 4.50 -60.01
CA GLN A 406 46.97 5.52 -60.57
C GLN A 406 48.17 5.84 -59.65
N ALA A 407 47.94 5.90 -58.33
CA ALA A 407 48.99 6.12 -57.34
C ALA A 407 50.00 4.96 -57.31
N THR A 408 49.53 3.71 -57.45
CA THR A 408 50.39 2.52 -57.57
C THR A 408 51.15 2.51 -58.90
N PHE A 409 50.47 2.80 -60.01
CA PHE A 409 51.10 2.85 -61.33
C PHE A 409 52.27 3.84 -61.41
N PHE A 410 52.14 5.00 -60.76
CA PHE A 410 53.25 5.95 -60.61
C PHE A 410 54.45 5.29 -59.92
N TYR A 411 54.22 4.61 -58.80
CA TYR A 411 55.27 3.92 -58.05
C TYR A 411 55.92 2.80 -58.86
N ASP A 412 55.13 1.97 -59.53
CA ASP A 412 55.63 0.89 -60.37
C ASP A 412 56.47 1.43 -61.52
N SER A 413 56.03 2.54 -62.14
CA SER A 413 56.76 3.20 -63.23
C SER A 413 58.10 3.78 -62.78
N VAL A 414 58.11 4.48 -61.64
CA VAL A 414 59.36 4.98 -61.05
C VAL A 414 60.26 3.81 -60.69
N SER A 415 59.71 2.76 -60.07
CA SER A 415 60.50 1.61 -59.62
C SER A 415 61.15 0.86 -60.76
N LYS A 416 60.41 0.64 -61.84
CA LYS A 416 60.94 0.06 -63.08
C LYS A 416 62.05 0.93 -63.69
N GLY A 417 61.90 2.26 -63.65
CA GLY A 417 62.95 3.18 -64.08
C GLY A 417 64.22 3.09 -63.22
N MET A 418 64.08 2.75 -61.94
CA MET A 418 65.18 2.63 -60.99
C MET A 418 65.98 1.31 -61.14
N GLU A 419 65.42 0.29 -61.81
CA GLU A 419 66.14 -0.97 -62.12
C GLU A 419 67.44 -0.72 -62.89
N GLY A 420 67.46 0.25 -63.81
CA GLY A 420 68.66 0.63 -64.57
C GLY A 420 69.80 1.18 -63.71
N PHE A 421 69.53 1.54 -62.46
CA PHE A 421 70.50 2.02 -61.47
C PHE A 421 70.80 0.98 -60.38
N GLY A 422 70.33 -0.27 -60.54
CA GLY A 422 70.50 -1.35 -59.54
C GLY A 422 69.58 -1.21 -58.32
N LEU A 423 68.50 -0.43 -58.43
CA LEU A 423 67.57 -0.13 -57.34
C LEU A 423 66.21 -0.80 -57.57
N GLU A 424 66.24 -2.12 -57.72
CA GLU A 424 65.09 -2.96 -58.12
C GLU A 424 64.00 -3.05 -57.04
N ASN A 425 64.35 -2.89 -55.76
CA ASN A 425 63.41 -3.04 -54.65
C ASN A 425 63.17 -1.68 -53.95
N PRO A 426 61.94 -1.12 -54.03
CA PRO A 426 61.58 0.14 -53.38
C PRO A 426 61.82 0.16 -51.87
N ASN A 427 61.67 -0.99 -51.21
CA ASN A 427 61.91 -1.12 -49.76
C ASN A 427 63.39 -1.04 -49.39
N LYS A 428 64.29 -1.14 -50.37
CA LYS A 428 65.75 -1.03 -50.20
C LYS A 428 66.29 0.30 -50.71
N TRP A 429 65.43 1.22 -51.16
CA TRP A 429 65.90 2.51 -51.63
C TRP A 429 66.56 3.30 -50.50
N PRO A 430 67.61 4.08 -50.81
CA PRO A 430 68.15 5.03 -49.85
C PRO A 430 67.05 5.96 -49.34
N HIS A 431 67.06 6.23 -48.03
CA HIS A 431 66.05 7.06 -47.34
C HIS A 431 65.75 8.37 -48.07
N GLY A 432 66.80 9.11 -48.47
CA GLY A 432 66.65 10.37 -49.21
C GLY A 432 65.96 10.22 -50.57
N LEU A 433 66.15 9.09 -51.26
CA LEU A 433 65.51 8.82 -52.55
C LEU A 433 64.03 8.46 -52.36
N SER A 434 63.72 7.56 -51.42
CA SER A 434 62.35 7.18 -51.08
C SER A 434 61.49 8.41 -50.75
N LYS A 435 61.99 9.28 -49.87
CA LYS A 435 61.33 10.55 -49.56
C LYS A 435 61.16 11.44 -50.79
N GLN A 436 62.20 11.62 -51.61
CA GLN A 436 62.09 12.45 -52.81
C GLN A 436 61.00 11.94 -53.77
N VAL A 437 60.90 10.63 -53.97
CA VAL A 437 59.86 10.03 -54.82
C VAL A 437 58.47 10.25 -54.22
N LYS A 438 58.31 10.08 -52.90
CA LYS A 438 57.06 10.35 -52.17
C LYS A 438 56.62 11.80 -52.31
N ASP A 439 57.52 12.74 -52.06
CA ASP A 439 57.26 14.18 -52.12
C ASP A 439 56.90 14.61 -53.55
N HIS A 440 57.61 14.09 -54.57
CA HIS A 440 57.26 14.32 -55.97
C HIS A 440 55.90 13.73 -56.34
N ARG A 441 55.56 12.53 -55.86
CA ARG A 441 54.22 11.93 -56.08
C ARG A 441 53.14 12.87 -55.56
N LYS A 442 53.29 13.37 -54.33
CA LYS A 442 52.36 14.32 -53.72
C LYS A 442 52.26 15.61 -54.54
N SER A 443 53.38 16.20 -54.94
CA SER A 443 53.40 17.43 -55.73
C SER A 443 52.73 17.25 -57.10
N ILE A 444 53.06 16.18 -57.83
CA ILE A 444 52.47 15.86 -59.13
C ILE A 444 50.97 15.62 -58.99
N SER A 445 50.51 14.96 -57.92
CA SER A 445 49.09 14.72 -57.71
C SER A 445 48.25 15.99 -57.76
N VAL A 446 48.76 17.10 -57.19
CA VAL A 446 48.10 18.42 -57.19
C VAL A 446 48.01 18.99 -58.60
N LEU A 447 49.06 18.82 -59.41
CA LEU A 447 49.11 19.32 -60.79
C LEU A 447 48.18 18.54 -61.73
N VAL A 448 48.00 17.23 -61.50
CA VAL A 448 47.26 16.35 -62.41
C VAL A 448 45.83 16.04 -61.95
N ALA A 449 45.41 16.50 -60.77
CA ALA A 449 44.10 16.16 -60.22
C ALA A 449 42.93 16.48 -61.17
N GLY A 450 42.97 17.63 -61.85
CA GLY A 450 41.92 18.01 -62.81
C GLY A 450 41.88 17.13 -64.05
N THR A 451 43.04 16.80 -64.64
CA THR A 451 43.11 15.90 -65.81
C THR A 451 42.74 14.47 -65.44
N LEU A 452 43.08 14.04 -64.21
CA LEU A 452 42.70 12.76 -63.65
C LEU A 452 41.18 12.65 -63.44
N GLY A 453 40.53 13.68 -62.91
CA GLY A 453 39.07 13.75 -62.78
C GLY A 453 38.36 13.59 -64.13
N GLN A 454 38.84 14.28 -65.16
CA GLN A 454 38.30 14.14 -66.52
C GLN A 454 38.52 12.74 -67.10
N ALA A 455 39.69 12.12 -66.85
CA ALA A 455 39.97 10.76 -67.28
C ALA A 455 39.07 9.75 -66.55
N PHE A 456 38.84 9.95 -65.25
CA PHE A 456 37.89 9.16 -64.47
C PHE A 456 36.49 9.23 -65.07
N LEU A 457 35.97 10.44 -65.32
CA LEU A 457 34.65 10.63 -65.94
C LEU A 457 34.51 9.92 -67.30
N LYS A 458 35.54 9.98 -68.15
CA LYS A 458 35.51 9.31 -69.47
C LYS A 458 35.45 7.79 -69.36
N ASN A 459 35.95 7.22 -68.26
CA ASN A 459 35.93 5.78 -68.00
C ASN A 459 34.62 5.30 -67.34
N GLN A 460 33.69 6.20 -67.04
CA GLN A 460 32.42 5.87 -66.42
C GLN A 460 31.45 5.28 -67.45
N LYS A 461 30.74 4.21 -67.05
CA LYS A 461 29.83 3.47 -67.94
C LYS A 461 28.60 4.28 -68.35
N GLN A 462 28.19 5.23 -67.53
CA GLN A 462 27.03 6.07 -67.73
C GLN A 462 27.45 7.54 -67.84
N LYS A 463 26.68 8.32 -68.60
CA LYS A 463 26.89 9.76 -68.68
C LYS A 463 26.21 10.43 -67.50
N TYR A 464 26.96 11.28 -66.81
CA TYR A 464 26.49 12.06 -65.69
C TYR A 464 25.96 13.42 -66.14
N GLY A 465 24.98 13.93 -65.40
CA GLY A 465 24.56 15.33 -65.48
C GLY A 465 25.68 16.26 -64.99
N LYS A 466 25.43 17.57 -65.01
CA LYS A 466 26.46 18.57 -64.68
C LYS A 466 26.89 18.50 -63.22
N ALA A 467 25.93 18.41 -62.29
CA ALA A 467 26.22 18.35 -60.86
C ALA A 467 26.88 17.01 -60.49
N THR A 468 26.34 15.91 -61.00
CA THR A 468 26.88 14.56 -60.79
C THR A 468 28.29 14.40 -61.38
N ALA A 469 28.57 15.01 -62.55
CA ALA A 469 29.90 15.02 -63.14
C ALA A 469 30.90 15.82 -62.29
N LYS A 470 30.51 16.99 -61.80
CA LYS A 470 31.33 17.81 -60.89
C LYS A 470 31.69 17.03 -59.63
N TYR A 471 30.71 16.38 -59.01
CA TYR A 471 30.91 15.51 -57.85
C TYR A 471 31.90 14.36 -58.16
N ALA A 472 31.73 13.66 -59.29
CA ALA A 472 32.60 12.57 -59.69
C ALA A 472 34.06 13.01 -59.95
N GLU A 473 34.29 14.17 -60.58
CA GLU A 473 35.64 14.72 -60.75
C GLU A 473 36.29 15.05 -59.40
N ALA A 474 35.52 15.69 -58.50
CA ALA A 474 35.99 16.05 -57.17
C ALA A 474 36.32 14.80 -56.33
N CYS A 475 35.51 13.74 -56.42
CA CYS A 475 35.80 12.44 -55.80
C CYS A 475 37.14 11.88 -56.28
N ALA A 476 37.39 11.86 -57.59
CA ALA A 476 38.63 11.32 -58.15
C ALA A 476 39.86 12.12 -57.71
N ALA A 477 39.79 13.44 -57.76
CA ALA A 477 40.84 14.34 -57.30
C ALA A 477 41.16 14.14 -55.82
N LEU A 478 40.14 14.16 -54.97
CA LEU A 478 40.32 13.99 -53.53
C LEU A 478 40.85 12.60 -53.17
N CYS A 479 40.32 11.55 -53.81
CA CYS A 479 40.82 10.19 -53.65
C CYS A 479 42.28 10.05 -54.09
N LEU A 480 42.73 10.79 -55.11
CA LEU A 480 44.14 10.80 -55.49
C LEU A 480 45.00 11.38 -54.36
N TYR A 481 44.61 12.51 -53.78
CA TYR A 481 45.32 13.11 -52.65
C TYR A 481 45.41 12.17 -51.44
N MET A 482 44.37 11.38 -51.20
CA MET A 482 44.34 10.34 -50.17
C MET A 482 45.29 9.17 -50.48
N CYS A 483 45.27 8.68 -51.72
CA CYS A 483 46.07 7.52 -52.15
C CYS A 483 47.57 7.83 -52.22
N VAL A 484 47.95 9.11 -52.41
CA VAL A 484 49.37 9.51 -52.46
C VAL A 484 49.99 9.80 -51.08
N GLN A 485 49.21 9.72 -50.00
CA GLN A 485 49.75 9.78 -48.65
C GLN A 485 50.62 8.56 -48.32
N ASP A 486 51.40 8.65 -47.25
CA ASP A 486 52.28 7.58 -46.78
C ASP A 486 52.16 7.41 -45.26
N PRO A 487 51.45 6.38 -44.76
CA PRO A 487 50.61 5.44 -45.52
C PRO A 487 49.39 6.11 -46.18
N ALA A 488 48.80 5.46 -47.18
CA ALA A 488 47.62 5.98 -47.88
C ALA A 488 46.41 6.08 -46.94
N VAL A 489 45.66 7.19 -47.06
CA VAL A 489 44.39 7.38 -46.34
C VAL A 489 43.37 6.37 -46.87
N TYR A 490 42.64 5.74 -45.96
CA TYR A 490 41.78 4.60 -46.24
C TYR A 490 40.30 4.95 -46.19
N ILE A 491 39.60 4.73 -47.30
CA ILE A 491 38.14 4.78 -47.37
C ILE A 491 37.60 3.36 -47.17
N ASP A 492 36.78 3.17 -46.14
CA ASP A 492 36.11 1.90 -45.91
C ASP A 492 34.80 1.84 -46.71
N SER A 493 34.88 1.26 -47.92
CA SER A 493 33.75 1.15 -48.85
C SER A 493 32.95 -0.16 -48.70
N ASP A 494 33.22 -0.94 -47.66
CA ASP A 494 32.45 -2.15 -47.38
C ASP A 494 31.06 -1.79 -46.86
N VAL A 495 30.03 -2.40 -47.46
CA VAL A 495 28.65 -2.20 -47.02
C VAL A 495 28.49 -2.92 -45.66
N PRO A 496 28.24 -2.18 -44.58
CA PRO A 496 28.16 -2.75 -43.24
C PRO A 496 26.92 -3.65 -43.11
N LYS A 497 27.02 -4.68 -42.27
CA LYS A 497 25.96 -5.66 -42.00
C LYS A 497 25.74 -5.82 -40.50
N GLY A 498 24.53 -6.19 -40.11
CA GLY A 498 24.17 -6.42 -38.71
C GLY A 498 23.88 -5.12 -37.96
N LYS A 499 24.24 -5.08 -36.67
CA LYS A 499 23.87 -4.00 -35.76
C LYS A 499 24.51 -2.66 -36.15
N PHE A 500 23.73 -1.60 -36.12
CA PHE A 500 24.16 -0.24 -36.43
C PHE A 500 25.21 0.27 -35.42
N ASP A 501 26.43 0.51 -35.89
CA ASP A 501 27.54 1.06 -35.12
C ASP A 501 27.50 2.61 -35.14
N LYS A 502 27.08 3.19 -34.01
CA LYS A 502 26.99 4.65 -33.81
C LYS A 502 28.34 5.33 -33.61
N ASP A 503 29.39 4.57 -33.28
CA ASP A 503 30.73 5.11 -33.14
C ASP A 503 31.37 5.30 -34.51
N LYS A 504 31.08 4.41 -35.46
CA LYS A 504 31.59 4.48 -36.83
C LYS A 504 30.71 5.26 -37.82
N TYR A 505 29.39 5.31 -37.60
CA TYR A 505 28.45 5.94 -38.54
C TYR A 505 27.48 6.92 -37.87
N ARG A 506 27.11 7.96 -38.62
CA ARG A 506 25.95 8.81 -38.36
C ARG A 506 24.74 8.30 -39.15
N ALA A 507 23.56 8.42 -38.58
CA ALA A 507 22.32 8.09 -39.29
C ALA A 507 22.04 9.13 -40.37
N TYR A 508 21.64 8.70 -41.57
CA TYR A 508 21.24 9.58 -42.66
C TYR A 508 19.91 10.29 -42.36
N THR A 509 18.76 9.63 -42.53
CA THR A 509 17.45 10.22 -42.19
C THR A 509 16.69 9.46 -41.12
N LYS A 510 16.86 8.13 -41.03
CA LYS A 510 16.19 7.31 -40.00
C LYS A 510 17.23 6.59 -39.17
N SER A 511 16.98 6.59 -37.86
CA SER A 511 17.69 5.75 -36.91
C SER A 511 17.06 4.35 -36.92
N GLY A 512 17.91 3.33 -36.81
CA GLY A 512 17.53 1.92 -36.84
C GLY A 512 18.49 1.07 -36.02
N GLU A 513 18.11 -0.18 -35.75
CA GLU A 513 18.99 -1.14 -35.05
C GLU A 513 19.96 -1.82 -36.01
N GLU A 514 19.64 -1.88 -37.30
CA GLU A 514 20.45 -2.49 -38.35
C GLU A 514 20.74 -1.51 -39.51
N TYR A 515 21.67 -1.88 -40.39
CA TYR A 515 21.99 -1.14 -41.59
C TYR A 515 21.01 -1.47 -42.74
N ALA A 516 20.45 -0.42 -43.36
CA ALA A 516 19.71 -0.55 -44.62
C ALA A 516 20.67 -0.43 -45.82
N PHE A 517 21.34 0.72 -45.94
CA PHE A 517 22.33 1.00 -46.98
C PHE A 517 23.35 2.05 -46.53
N LEU A 518 24.51 2.05 -47.19
CA LEU A 518 25.58 3.00 -46.94
C LEU A 518 25.39 4.24 -47.83
N VAL A 519 25.51 5.43 -47.23
CA VAL A 519 25.35 6.72 -47.92
C VAL A 519 26.72 7.35 -48.18
N TRP A 520 27.56 7.37 -47.14
CA TRP A 520 28.90 7.94 -47.18
C TRP A 520 29.87 7.04 -46.39
N PRO A 521 31.02 6.63 -46.96
CA PRO A 521 31.92 5.71 -46.27
C PRO A 521 32.71 6.42 -45.15
N PRO A 522 33.08 5.71 -44.07
CA PRO A 522 33.99 6.23 -43.05
C PRO A 522 35.42 6.33 -43.59
N LEU A 523 36.15 7.29 -43.06
CA LEU A 523 37.52 7.62 -43.46
C LEU A 523 38.50 7.33 -42.32
N PHE A 524 39.63 6.70 -42.64
CA PHE A 524 40.67 6.32 -41.69
C PHE A 524 42.04 6.84 -42.13
N LEU A 525 42.91 7.11 -41.15
CA LEU A 525 44.26 7.64 -41.40
C LEU A 525 45.09 6.71 -42.29
N HIS A 526 44.91 5.42 -42.10
CA HIS A 526 45.37 4.36 -42.99
C HIS A 526 44.51 3.12 -42.74
N LYS A 527 44.71 2.05 -43.52
CA LYS A 527 44.02 0.78 -43.29
C LYS A 527 44.31 0.29 -41.86
N GLU A 528 43.28 -0.07 -41.12
CA GLU A 528 43.35 -0.46 -39.68
C GLU A 528 43.89 0.66 -38.75
N GLY A 529 43.99 1.89 -39.24
CA GLY A 529 44.40 3.06 -38.47
C GLY A 529 43.25 3.75 -37.74
N PRO A 530 43.53 4.85 -37.01
CA PRO A 530 42.51 5.64 -36.36
C PRO A 530 41.55 6.27 -37.37
N MET A 531 40.27 6.36 -36.99
CA MET A 531 39.22 6.99 -37.79
C MET A 531 39.43 8.51 -37.83
N LEU A 532 39.42 9.06 -39.05
CA LEU A 532 39.49 10.50 -39.29
C LEU A 532 38.09 11.13 -39.40
N GLY A 533 37.12 10.39 -39.94
CA GLY A 533 35.75 10.87 -40.12
C GLY A 533 34.74 9.73 -40.11
N LYS A 534 33.63 9.92 -39.39
CA LYS A 534 32.51 8.97 -39.36
C LYS A 534 31.84 8.91 -40.73
N GLY A 535 31.41 7.71 -41.12
CA GLY A 535 30.56 7.51 -42.29
C GLY A 535 29.11 7.92 -42.02
N ILE A 536 28.27 7.82 -43.05
CA ILE A 536 26.84 8.08 -42.98
C ILE A 536 26.11 6.88 -43.56
N ALA A 537 25.17 6.32 -42.81
CA ALA A 537 24.40 5.16 -43.22
C ALA A 537 22.93 5.29 -42.82
N GLN A 538 22.06 4.66 -43.60
CA GLN A 538 20.62 4.62 -43.32
C GLN A 538 20.33 3.46 -42.37
N GLY A 539 19.62 3.73 -41.27
CA GLY A 539 19.14 2.68 -40.36
C GLY A 539 17.84 2.03 -40.85
N SER A 540 17.72 0.72 -40.64
CA SER A 540 16.47 -0.05 -40.73
C SER A 540 15.96 -0.40 -39.32
N LYS A 541 14.64 -0.41 -39.17
CA LYS A 541 13.97 -0.83 -37.93
C LYS A 541 14.03 -2.33 -37.75
#